data_AF-A0AB36DWK9-F1
#
_entry.id   AF-A0AB36DWK9-F1
#
_cell.length_a   1.000
_cell.length_b   1.000
_cell.length_c   1.000
_cell.angle_alpha   90.00
_cell.angle_beta   90.00
_cell.angle_gamma   90.00
#
_symmetry.space_group_name_H-M   'P 1'
#
loop_
_entity.id
_entity.type
_entity.pdbx_description
1 polymer ?
#
loop_
_entity_poly.entity_id
_entity_poly.type
_entity_poly.pdbx_seq_one_letter_code
_entity_poly.pdbx_strand_id
1 'polypeptide(L)'
;MLVNGEQAIGLVYDLLFEKKWLVEKAEKLPLDPLSEKEAVMFLATLDQQSETTWLQLTPNQRSTANGLIMDFIAKCLTTSREWNVPDDLSPPEQAIHIFKQEIERSHFSLLILN
;
A
#
# COMPACT_ATOMS: atom_id res chain seq x y z
N MET A 1 19.35 0.29 -1.97
CA MET A 1 19.48 1.42 -1.01
C MET A 1 18.65 1.17 0.23
N LEU A 2 19.05 1.74 1.38
CA LEU A 2 18.23 1.75 2.59
C LEU A 2 17.36 3.01 2.60
N VAL A 3 16.08 2.81 2.88
CA VAL A 3 15.05 3.85 2.95
C VAL A 3 14.54 3.92 4.38
N ASN A 4 14.61 5.08 5.04
CA ASN A 4 14.05 5.28 6.37
C ASN A 4 12.57 5.72 6.32
N GLY A 5 11.92 5.90 7.48
CA GLY A 5 10.52 6.32 7.56
C GLY A 5 10.18 7.62 6.82
N GLU A 6 11.02 8.65 6.93
CA GLU A 6 10.79 9.94 6.25
C GLU A 6 10.89 9.80 4.72
N GLN A 7 11.90 9.08 4.24
CA GLN A 7 12.06 8.79 2.81
C GLN A 7 10.91 7.93 2.29
N ALA A 8 10.47 6.92 3.03
CA ALA A 8 9.35 6.07 2.66
C ALA A 8 8.05 6.88 2.50
N ILE A 9 7.80 7.87 3.38
CA ILE A 9 6.67 8.79 3.24
C ILE A 9 6.77 9.54 1.90
N GLY A 10 7.94 10.10 1.58
CA GLY A 10 8.16 10.80 0.31
C GLY A 10 7.84 9.93 -0.91
N LEU A 11 8.36 8.70 -0.93
CA LEU A 11 8.10 7.73 -2.01
C LEU A 11 6.60 7.39 -2.12
N VAL A 12 5.89 7.24 -0.99
CA VAL A 12 4.45 7.02 -1.00
C VAL A 12 3.69 8.22 -1.58
N TYR A 13 4.08 9.45 -1.27
CA TYR A 13 3.47 10.63 -1.89
C TYR A 13 3.69 10.67 -3.40
N ASP A 14 4.88 10.32 -3.89
CA ASP A 14 5.16 10.21 -5.32
C ASP A 14 4.25 9.17 -5.99
N LEU A 15 4.07 8.01 -5.36
CA LEU A 15 3.15 6.97 -5.81
C LEU A 15 1.70 7.47 -5.83
N LEU A 16 1.22 8.16 -4.78
CA LEU A 16 -0.15 8.68 -4.73
C LEU A 16 -0.37 9.83 -5.73
N PHE A 17 0.68 10.56 -6.10
CA PHE A 17 0.62 11.57 -7.15
C PHE A 17 0.51 10.94 -8.55
N GLU A 18 1.21 9.84 -8.80
CA GLU A 18 1.09 9.08 -10.06
C GLU A 18 -0.24 8.31 -10.13
N LYS A 19 -0.59 7.58 -9.08
CA LYS A 19 -1.80 6.76 -8.96
C LYS A 19 -2.89 7.48 -8.16
N LYS A 20 -3.27 8.69 -8.59
CA LYS A 20 -4.25 9.56 -7.89
C LYS A 20 -5.57 8.88 -7.54
N TRP A 21 -5.97 7.90 -8.35
CA TRP A 21 -7.17 7.10 -8.15
C TRP A 21 -7.18 6.31 -6.82
N LEU A 22 -6.01 6.04 -6.21
CA LEU A 22 -5.89 5.44 -4.88
C LEU A 22 -6.44 6.33 -3.76
N VAL A 23 -6.52 7.65 -3.99
CA VAL A 23 -6.95 8.65 -3.00
C VAL A 23 -8.24 9.33 -3.44
N GLU A 24 -8.33 9.80 -4.68
CA GLU A 24 -9.49 10.55 -5.19
C GLU A 24 -10.76 9.71 -5.24
N LYS A 25 -10.60 8.40 -5.39
CA LYS A 25 -11.70 7.42 -5.47
C LYS A 25 -11.73 6.49 -4.26
N ALA A 26 -11.06 6.87 -3.17
CA ALA A 26 -11.15 6.17 -1.91
C ALA A 26 -12.47 6.52 -1.21
N GLU A 27 -13.14 5.49 -0.71
CA GLU A 27 -14.34 5.65 0.09
C GLU A 27 -13.96 5.95 1.54
N LYS A 28 -14.73 6.80 2.22
CA LYS A 28 -14.54 7.11 3.65
C LYS A 28 -15.51 6.29 4.48
N LEU A 29 -15.32 4.97 4.48
CA LEU A 29 -16.15 4.02 5.22
C LEU A 29 -15.37 3.45 6.42
N PRO A 30 -16.06 3.01 7.49
CA PRO A 30 -15.41 2.24 8.55
C PRO A 30 -14.67 1.03 7.97
N LEU A 31 -13.53 0.69 8.57
CA LEU A 31 -12.76 -0.48 8.15
C LEU A 31 -13.59 -1.76 8.39
N ASP A 32 -13.67 -2.59 7.36
CA ASP A 32 -14.37 -3.87 7.38
C ASP A 32 -13.34 -5.01 7.41
N PRO A 33 -13.23 -5.77 8.51
CA PRO A 33 -12.30 -6.89 8.62
C PRO A 33 -12.51 -7.95 7.54
N LEU A 34 -13.74 -8.11 7.03
CA LEU A 34 -14.04 -9.07 5.97
C LEU A 34 -13.46 -8.66 4.62
N SER A 35 -13.11 -7.38 4.46
CA SER A 35 -12.52 -6.81 3.25
C SER A 35 -10.98 -6.74 3.32
N GLU A 36 -10.38 -7.10 4.46
CA GLU A 36 -8.93 -6.99 4.68
C GLU A 36 -8.14 -7.89 3.73
N LYS A 37 -8.60 -9.13 3.48
CA LYS A 37 -7.91 -10.07 2.59
C LYS A 37 -7.77 -9.50 1.18
N GLU A 38 -8.85 -9.06 0.57
CA GLU A 38 -8.82 -8.53 -0.80
C GLU A 38 -8.05 -7.21 -0.88
N ALA A 39 -8.15 -6.34 0.13
CA ALA A 39 -7.37 -5.11 0.20
C ALA A 39 -5.86 -5.39 0.27
N VAL A 40 -5.46 -6.33 1.13
CA VAL A 40 -4.07 -6.79 1.27
C VAL A 40 -3.56 -7.39 -0.03
N MET A 41 -4.35 -8.27 -0.68
CA MET A 41 -3.97 -8.87 -1.97
C MET A 41 -3.83 -7.84 -3.08
N PHE A 42 -4.72 -6.84 -3.12
CA PHE A 42 -4.64 -5.74 -4.08
C PHE A 42 -3.34 -4.95 -3.90
N LEU A 43 -3.01 -4.56 -2.65
CA LEU A 43 -1.80 -3.79 -2.37
C LEU A 43 -0.52 -4.62 -2.55
N ALA A 44 -0.55 -5.93 -2.27
CA ALA A 44 0.59 -6.83 -2.48
C ALA A 44 0.96 -7.01 -3.97
N THR A 45 0.00 -6.74 -4.86
CA THR A 45 0.14 -6.87 -6.31
C THR A 45 -0.03 -5.52 -7.02
N LEU A 46 0.18 -4.40 -6.31
CA LEU A 46 -0.09 -3.04 -6.80
C LEU A 46 0.70 -2.66 -8.07
N ASP A 47 1.81 -3.33 -8.34
CA ASP A 47 2.59 -3.28 -9.58
C ASP A 47 1.79 -3.75 -10.80
N GLN A 48 0.84 -4.66 -10.59
CA GLN A 48 -0.03 -5.24 -11.62
C GLN A 48 -1.42 -4.58 -11.66
N GLN A 49 -1.71 -3.66 -10.74
CA GLN A 49 -3.03 -3.03 -10.63
C GLN A 49 -3.15 -1.73 -11.43
N SER A 50 -4.36 -1.46 -11.88
CA SER A 50 -4.76 -0.26 -12.61
C SER A 50 -5.96 0.39 -11.94
N GLU A 51 -6.29 1.60 -12.39
CA GLU A 51 -7.53 2.25 -11.99
C GLU A 51 -8.77 1.41 -12.31
N THR A 52 -8.76 0.65 -13.41
CA THR A 52 -9.86 -0.23 -13.78
C THR A 52 -10.05 -1.35 -12.77
N THR A 53 -8.98 -2.01 -12.32
CA THR A 53 -9.07 -3.07 -11.32
C THR A 53 -9.41 -2.52 -9.93
N TRP A 54 -8.95 -1.32 -9.60
CA TRP A 54 -9.37 -0.60 -8.39
C TRP A 54 -10.88 -0.35 -8.34
N LEU A 55 -11.47 0.05 -9.46
CA LEU A 55 -12.92 0.31 -9.56
C LEU A 55 -13.77 -0.97 -9.51
N GLN A 56 -13.17 -2.15 -9.74
CA GLN A 56 -13.84 -3.44 -9.59
C GLN A 56 -13.92 -3.91 -8.13
N LEU A 57 -13.08 -3.37 -7.23
CA LEU A 57 -13.19 -3.62 -5.80
C LEU A 57 -14.52 -3.09 -5.25
N THR A 58 -14.99 -3.66 -4.14
CA THR A 58 -16.12 -3.10 -3.40
C THR A 58 -15.72 -1.79 -2.71
N PRO A 59 -16.69 -0.92 -2.36
CA PRO A 59 -16.43 0.27 -1.55
C PRO A 59 -15.65 -0.03 -0.26
N ASN A 60 -16.01 -1.10 0.46
CA ASN A 60 -15.33 -1.51 1.68
C ASN A 60 -13.87 -1.93 1.41
N GLN A 61 -13.60 -2.68 0.34
CA GLN A 61 -12.24 -3.08 -0.04
C GLN A 61 -11.36 -1.88 -0.40
N ARG A 62 -11.88 -0.91 -1.16
CA ARG A 62 -11.17 0.34 -1.44
C ARG A 62 -10.91 1.15 -0.17
N SER A 63 -11.90 1.25 0.71
CA SER A 63 -11.76 1.95 2.00
C SER A 63 -10.68 1.29 2.86
N THR A 64 -10.70 -0.04 2.98
CA THR A 64 -9.69 -0.80 3.72
C THR A 64 -8.30 -0.65 3.12
N ALA A 65 -8.16 -0.75 1.80
CA ALA A 65 -6.86 -0.53 1.13
C ALA A 65 -6.33 0.89 1.36
N ASN A 66 -7.18 1.91 1.28
CA ASN A 66 -6.79 3.28 1.58
C ASN A 66 -6.40 3.45 3.06
N GLY A 67 -7.14 2.83 3.98
CA GLY A 67 -6.80 2.79 5.40
C GLY A 67 -5.42 2.19 5.66
N LEU A 68 -5.09 1.06 5.03
CA LEU A 68 -3.77 0.41 5.15
C LEU A 68 -2.63 1.31 4.63
N ILE A 69 -2.86 2.06 3.54
CA ILE A 69 -1.90 3.06 3.05
C ILE A 69 -1.67 4.15 4.10
N MET A 70 -2.74 4.68 4.71
CA MET A 70 -2.65 5.73 5.72
C MET A 70 -2.01 5.23 7.03
N ASP A 71 -2.33 4.00 7.44
CA ASP A 71 -1.72 3.34 8.59
C ASP A 71 -0.21 3.15 8.37
N PHE A 72 0.21 2.81 7.14
CA PHE A 72 1.62 2.73 6.80
C PHE A 72 2.33 4.09 6.93
N ILE A 73 1.72 5.17 6.41
CA ILE A 73 2.26 6.54 6.55
C ILE A 73 2.37 6.92 8.04
N ALA A 74 1.32 6.66 8.84
CA ALA A 74 1.32 6.95 10.26
C ALA A 74 2.39 6.14 11.02
N LYS A 75 2.58 4.88 10.64
CA LYS A 75 3.64 4.01 11.18
C LYS A 75 5.03 4.54 10.85
N CYS A 76 5.25 5.09 9.65
CA CYS A 76 6.54 5.67 9.27
C CYS A 76 6.97 6.83 10.19
N LEU A 77 6.00 7.58 10.75
CA LEU A 77 6.28 8.68 11.68
C LEU A 77 6.78 8.22 13.07
N THR A 78 6.58 6.93 13.41
CA THR A 78 6.85 6.41 14.76
C THR A 78 7.86 5.26 14.77
N THR A 79 8.18 4.71 13.61
CA THR A 79 9.11 3.57 13.48
C THR A 79 10.53 4.04 13.19
N SER A 80 11.52 3.33 13.74
CA SER A 80 12.94 3.43 13.34
C SER A 80 13.32 2.42 12.26
N ARG A 81 12.32 1.79 11.61
CA ARG A 81 12.54 0.77 10.59
C ARG A 81 13.10 1.39 9.31
N GLU A 82 13.92 0.60 8.64
CA GLU A 82 14.41 0.84 7.30
C GLU A 82 13.98 -0.28 6.36
N TRP A 83 13.82 0.06 5.08
CA TRP A 83 13.50 -0.87 4.00
C TRP A 83 14.67 -0.95 3.04
N ASN A 84 15.00 -2.17 2.61
CA ASN A 84 15.97 -2.35 1.53
C ASN A 84 15.23 -2.30 0.20
N VAL A 85 15.56 -1.34 -0.64
CA VAL A 85 14.87 -1.09 -1.91
C VAL A 85 15.90 -1.05 -3.04
N PRO A 86 15.67 -1.68 -4.20
CA PRO A 86 16.56 -1.55 -5.35
C PRO A 86 16.68 -0.09 -5.81
N ASP A 87 17.89 0.35 -6.17
CA ASP A 87 18.21 1.72 -6.56
C ASP A 87 17.93 2.02 -8.04
N ASP A 88 17.67 0.99 -8.84
CA ASP A 88 17.29 1.06 -10.25
C ASP A 88 15.79 1.31 -10.48
N LEU A 89 14.97 1.21 -9.42
CA LEU A 89 13.54 1.48 -9.47
C LEU A 89 13.23 2.98 -9.42
N SER A 90 12.20 3.41 -10.14
CA SER A 90 11.65 4.76 -9.99
C SER A 90 11.02 4.97 -8.60
N PRO A 91 10.88 6.21 -8.09
CA PRO A 91 10.33 6.46 -6.76
C PRO A 91 8.96 5.79 -6.48
N PRO A 92 8.00 5.80 -7.44
CA PRO A 92 6.73 5.07 -7.26
C PRO A 92 6.90 3.56 -7.17
N GLU A 93 7.79 2.97 -7.97
CA GLU A 93 8.11 1.54 -7.91
C GLU A 93 8.81 1.16 -6.59
N GLN A 94 9.67 2.04 -6.07
CA GLN A 94 10.27 1.90 -4.75
C GLN A 94 9.20 1.87 -3.65
N ALA A 95 8.19 2.74 -3.71
CA ALA A 95 7.06 2.72 -2.77
C ALA A 95 6.24 1.42 -2.85
N ILE A 96 5.97 0.92 -4.06
CA ILE A 96 5.29 -0.37 -4.26
C ILE A 96 6.10 -1.51 -3.65
N HIS A 97 7.43 -1.48 -3.84
CA HIS A 97 8.33 -2.47 -3.26
C HIS A 97 8.29 -2.46 -1.71
N ILE A 98 8.27 -1.27 -1.10
CA ILE A 98 8.10 -1.10 0.35
C ILE A 98 6.76 -1.67 0.82
N PHE A 99 5.65 -1.35 0.14
CA PHE A 99 4.34 -1.88 0.49
C PHE A 99 4.31 -3.41 0.45
N LYS A 100 4.92 -4.01 -0.57
CA LYS A 100 5.01 -5.46 -0.68
C LYS A 100 5.73 -6.07 0.52
N GLN A 101 6.90 -5.54 0.91
CA GLN A 101 7.62 -6.01 2.10
C GLN A 101 6.82 -5.82 3.39
N GLU A 102 6.09 -4.71 3.53
CA GLU A 102 5.27 -4.41 4.70
C GLU A 102 4.09 -5.37 4.84
N ILE A 103 3.43 -5.67 3.72
CA ILE A 103 2.32 -6.60 3.64
C ILE A 103 2.80 -8.02 3.90
N GLU A 104 3.87 -8.46 3.24
CA GLU A 104 4.47 -9.78 3.45
C GLU A 104 4.83 -10.00 4.92
N ARG A 105 5.31 -8.96 5.62
CA ARG A 105 5.63 -9.08 7.03
C ARG A 105 4.42 -9.01 7.96
N SER A 106 3.46 -8.14 7.68
CA SER A 106 2.37 -7.82 8.63
C SER A 106 1.12 -8.67 8.40
N HIS A 107 0.93 -9.20 7.19
CA HIS A 107 -0.25 -9.95 6.75
C HIS A 107 0.12 -11.26 6.05
N PHE A 108 1.28 -11.86 6.36
CA PHE A 108 1.78 -13.09 5.73
C PHE A 108 0.71 -14.20 5.63
N SER A 109 -0.06 -14.40 6.70
CA SER A 109 -1.11 -15.43 6.77
C SER A 109 -2.21 -15.23 5.72
N LEU A 110 -2.50 -13.98 5.33
CA LEU A 110 -3.51 -13.67 4.32
C LEU A 110 -3.01 -13.93 2.89
N LEU A 111 -1.69 -13.98 2.67
CA LEU A 111 -1.08 -14.24 1.36
C LEU A 111 -0.96 -15.73 1.03
N ILE A 112 -0.83 -16.59 2.04
CA ILE A 112 -0.56 -18.04 1.87
C ILE A 112 -1.82 -18.91 1.88
N LEU A 113 -2.95 -18.40 2.39
CA LEU A 113 -4.22 -19.13 2.46
C LEU A 113 -5.04 -18.84 1.20
N ASN A 114 -4.81 -19.64 0.14
CA ASN A 114 -5.64 -19.68 -1.08
C ASN A 114 -6.64 -20.84 -1.02
#